data_AF-A0A3E0I788-F1
#
_entry.id   AF-A0A3E0I788-F1
#
_cell.length_a   1.000
_cell.length_b   1.000
_cell.length_c   1.000
_cell.angle_alpha   90.00
_cell.angle_beta   90.00
_cell.angle_gamma   90.00
#
_symmetry.space_group_name_H-M   'P 1'
#
loop_
_entity.id
_entity.type
_entity.pdbx_description
1 polymer ?
#
loop_
_entity_poly.entity_id
_entity_poly.type
_entity_poly.pdbx_seq_one_letter_code
_entity_poly.pdbx_strand_id
1 'polypeptide(L)'
;MTNTLNIKKADNQLILIAYQWSKSYEICNVKYAGDIDLKIDIKEGEYTGPVKVKGTVPSNPQTVNLPKGDYTLVYVGLNWGGPYNFEFEFNKKKYELLNDPNKPLVGAIWSLGNDSISFNVIKETSTVV
;
A
#
# COMPACT_ATOMS: atom_id res chain seq x y z
N MET A 1 16.38 -8.53 -0.77
CA MET A 1 15.92 -7.26 -1.35
C MET A 1 14.68 -6.85 -0.58
N THR A 2 14.66 -5.67 0.01
CA THR A 2 13.50 -5.16 0.76
C THR A 2 12.55 -4.48 -0.22
N ASN A 3 11.27 -4.85 -0.22
CA ASN A 3 10.26 -4.11 -0.97
C ASN A 3 9.76 -2.97 -0.10
N THR A 4 9.54 -1.79 -0.70
CA THR A 4 9.12 -0.61 0.07
C THR A 4 7.89 0.00 -0.59
N LEU A 5 6.88 0.26 0.24
CA LEU A 5 5.69 1.01 -0.08
C LEU A 5 5.78 2.38 0.63
N ASN A 6 5.68 3.47 -0.13
CA ASN A 6 5.58 4.82 0.41
C ASN A 6 4.21 5.40 0.03
N ILE A 7 3.33 5.62 0.99
CA ILE A 7 2.06 6.30 0.75
C ILE A 7 2.29 7.79 0.90
N LYS A 8 1.91 8.55 -0.13
CA LYS A 8 2.16 10.00 -0.25
C LYS A 8 0.88 10.83 -0.13
N LYS A 9 -0.25 10.30 -0.59
CA LYS A 9 -1.57 10.91 -0.42
C LYS A 9 -2.62 9.84 -0.17
N ALA A 10 -3.53 10.12 0.76
CA ALA A 10 -4.70 9.29 0.99
C ALA A 10 -5.86 10.14 1.49
N ASP A 11 -6.71 10.59 0.58
CA ASP A 11 -8.00 11.17 0.93
C ASP A 11 -9.03 10.06 1.16
N ASN A 12 -9.72 10.07 2.30
CA ASN A 12 -10.66 9.04 2.72
C ASN A 12 -9.97 7.73 3.09
N GLN A 13 -9.96 6.71 2.22
CA GLN A 13 -9.37 5.42 2.56
C GLN A 13 -8.60 4.77 1.40
N LEU A 14 -7.37 4.34 1.66
CA LEU A 14 -6.54 3.54 0.77
C LEU A 14 -6.22 2.19 1.41
N ILE A 15 -6.49 1.10 0.69
CA ILE A 15 -6.19 -0.27 1.14
C ILE A 15 -5.29 -0.93 0.10
N LEU A 16 -4.19 -1.56 0.55
CA LEU A 16 -3.32 -2.35 -0.30
C LEU A 16 -3.23 -3.78 0.20
N ILE A 17 -3.34 -4.74 -0.72
CA ILE A 17 -3.33 -6.18 -0.45
C ILE A 17 -2.28 -6.83 -1.34
N ALA A 18 -1.41 -7.64 -0.75
CA ALA A 18 -0.54 -8.55 -1.49
C ALA A 18 -1.23 -9.92 -1.55
N TYR A 19 -1.28 -10.55 -2.73
CA TYR A 19 -1.76 -11.91 -2.86
C TYR A 19 -0.83 -12.77 -3.68
N GLN A 20 -0.91 -14.06 -3.44
CA GLN A 20 -0.30 -15.13 -4.24
C GLN A 20 -1.37 -16.20 -4.45
N TRP A 21 -1.07 -17.23 -5.25
CA TRP A 21 -2.00 -18.35 -5.39
C TRP A 21 -2.37 -18.89 -4.00
N SER A 22 -3.68 -18.90 -3.68
CA SER A 22 -4.31 -19.39 -2.44
C SER A 22 -4.18 -18.52 -1.18
N LYS A 23 -3.45 -17.39 -1.21
CA LYS A 23 -3.24 -16.56 -0.01
C LYS A 23 -3.27 -15.07 -0.33
N SER A 24 -3.78 -14.27 0.60
CA SER A 24 -3.76 -12.82 0.52
C SER A 24 -3.49 -12.20 1.89
N TYR A 25 -2.80 -11.07 1.90
CA TYR A 25 -2.37 -10.36 3.09
C TYR A 25 -2.60 -8.86 2.89
N GLU A 26 -3.34 -8.24 3.79
CA GLU A 26 -3.49 -6.79 3.79
C GLU A 26 -2.18 -6.16 4.26
N ILE A 27 -1.60 -5.28 3.45
CA ILE A 27 -0.38 -4.55 3.78
C ILE A 27 -0.72 -3.33 4.63
N CYS A 28 -1.73 -2.57 4.22
CA CYS A 28 -2.16 -1.40 4.95
C CYS A 28 -3.64 -1.06 4.74
N ASN A 29 -4.16 -0.33 5.72
CA ASN A 29 -5.48 0.28 5.73
C ASN A 29 -5.34 1.71 6.25
N VAL A 30 -5.25 2.67 5.33
CA VAL A 30 -5.00 4.07 5.67
C VAL A 30 -6.27 4.86 5.54
N LYS A 31 -6.75 5.41 6.66
CA LYS A 31 -7.86 6.37 6.72
C LYS A 31 -7.32 7.74 7.08
N TYR A 32 -7.31 8.65 6.12
CA TYR A 32 -6.63 9.95 6.25
C TYR A 32 -7.30 11.03 5.39
N ALA A 33 -6.79 12.26 5.46
CA ALA A 33 -7.29 13.41 4.70
C ALA A 33 -6.12 14.31 4.27
N GLY A 34 -5.54 14.01 3.11
CA GLY A 34 -4.47 14.79 2.50
C GLY A 34 -3.13 14.07 2.37
N ASP A 35 -2.07 14.86 2.43
CA ASP A 35 -0.69 14.43 2.27
C ASP A 35 -0.21 13.64 3.49
N ILE A 36 0.49 12.54 3.24
CA ILE A 36 1.00 11.61 4.26
C ILE A 36 2.41 11.18 3.88
N ASP A 37 3.27 10.89 4.87
CA ASP A 37 4.55 10.22 4.63
C ASP A 37 4.60 8.92 5.42
N LEU A 38 3.91 7.90 4.90
CA LEU A 38 3.89 6.56 5.50
C LEU A 38 4.79 5.63 4.69
N LYS A 39 5.92 5.26 5.27
CA LYS A 39 6.81 4.23 4.73
C LYS A 39 6.53 2.88 5.38
N ILE A 40 6.37 1.85 4.54
CA ILE A 40 6.17 0.46 4.95
C ILE A 40 7.19 -0.40 4.20
N ASP A 41 8.08 -1.05 4.95
CA ASP A 41 8.98 -2.06 4.41
C ASP A 41 8.31 -3.43 4.48
N ILE A 42 8.38 -4.19 3.40
CA ILE A 42 7.85 -5.54 3.29
C ILE A 42 9.02 -6.52 3.33
N LYS A 43 9.00 -7.40 4.34
CA LYS A 43 10.07 -8.36 4.64
C LYS A 43 9.54 -9.78 4.72
N GLU A 44 10.45 -10.73 4.67
CA GLU A 44 10.12 -12.14 4.89
C GLU A 44 9.88 -12.43 6.38
N GLY A 45 8.83 -13.19 6.70
CA GLY A 45 8.53 -13.65 8.06
C GLY A 45 7.07 -14.08 8.25
N GLU A 46 6.69 -14.39 9.50
CA GLU A 46 5.28 -14.57 9.86
C GLU A 46 4.51 -13.26 9.66
N TYR A 47 3.26 -13.35 9.18
CA TYR A 47 2.47 -12.17 8.84
C TYR A 47 2.24 -11.23 10.05
N THR A 48 2.57 -9.94 9.91
CA THR A 48 2.43 -8.91 10.97
C THR A 48 1.50 -7.76 10.60
N GLY A 49 0.83 -7.81 9.44
CA GLY A 49 -0.01 -6.71 8.95
C GLY A 49 -1.46 -6.72 9.48
N PRO A 50 -2.27 -5.74 9.01
CA PRO A 50 -1.88 -4.58 8.21
C PRO A 50 -1.40 -3.41 9.06
N VAL A 51 -0.64 -2.50 8.46
CA VAL A 51 -0.41 -1.17 9.04
C VAL A 51 -1.71 -0.37 8.95
N LYS A 52 -2.27 0.00 10.10
CA LYS A 52 -3.51 0.78 10.19
C LYS A 52 -3.20 2.23 10.53
N VAL A 53 -3.72 3.16 9.74
CA VAL A 53 -3.65 4.60 10.03
C VAL A 53 -5.06 5.14 10.17
N LYS A 54 -5.30 5.89 11.24
CA LYS A 54 -6.54 6.65 11.47
C LYS A 54 -6.17 8.00 12.11
N GLY A 55 -5.98 9.01 11.29
CA GLY A 55 -5.67 10.38 11.73
C GLY A 55 -4.23 10.63 12.17
N THR A 56 -3.56 9.71 12.87
CA THR A 56 -2.14 9.86 13.24
C THR A 56 -1.26 8.92 12.41
N VAL A 57 -0.21 9.48 11.81
CA VAL A 57 0.76 8.77 10.98
C VAL A 57 1.97 8.38 11.84
N PRO A 58 2.41 7.12 11.84
CA PRO A 58 3.67 6.71 12.46
C PRO A 58 4.87 7.50 11.92
N SER A 59 5.72 8.02 12.79
CA SER A 59 6.90 8.80 12.41
C SER A 59 8.06 7.95 11.90
N ASN A 60 8.08 6.65 12.25
CA ASN A 60 9.12 5.71 11.83
C ASN A 60 8.58 4.80 10.71
N PRO A 61 9.45 4.30 9.81
CA PRO A 61 9.09 3.26 8.87
C PRO A 61 8.46 2.08 9.59
N GLN A 62 7.34 1.61 9.07
CA GLN A 62 6.65 0.42 9.57
C GLN A 62 7.16 -0.82 8.82
N THR A 63 6.95 -2.00 9.39
CA THR A 63 7.31 -3.27 8.73
C THR A 63 6.11 -4.19 8.68
N VAL A 64 5.84 -4.74 7.49
CA VAL A 64 4.90 -5.84 7.29
C VAL A 64 5.71 -7.05 6.85
N ASN A 65 5.69 -8.10 7.66
CA ASN A 65 6.26 -9.37 7.28
C ASN A 65 5.23 -10.15 6.45
N LEU A 66 5.70 -10.82 5.40
CA LEU A 66 4.96 -11.78 4.60
C LEU A 66 5.75 -13.08 4.53
N PRO A 67 5.09 -14.24 4.46
CA PRO A 67 5.78 -15.48 4.15
C PRO A 67 6.50 -15.37 2.80
N LYS A 68 7.66 -16.04 2.66
CA LYS A 68 8.38 -16.11 1.40
C LYS A 68 7.44 -16.50 0.24
N GLY A 69 7.54 -15.80 -0.89
CA GLY A 69 6.72 -16.09 -2.07
C GLY A 69 6.75 -14.98 -3.12
N ASP A 70 6.14 -15.27 -4.26
CA ASP A 70 5.88 -14.31 -5.33
C ASP A 70 4.46 -13.77 -5.15
N TYR A 71 4.35 -12.45 -5.10
CA TYR A 71 3.12 -11.74 -4.81
C TYR A 71 2.77 -10.76 -5.91
N THR A 72 1.48 -10.52 -6.06
CA THR A 72 0.91 -9.39 -6.78
C THR A 72 0.30 -8.42 -5.77
N LEU A 73 0.58 -7.13 -5.94
CA LEU A 73 -0.03 -6.06 -5.17
C LEU A 73 -1.28 -5.55 -5.89
N VAL A 74 -2.41 -5.56 -5.20
CA VAL A 74 -3.65 -4.88 -5.60
C VAL A 74 -4.00 -3.82 -4.58
N TYR A 75 -4.82 -2.86 -5.00
CA TYR A 75 -5.21 -1.76 -4.15
C TYR A 75 -6.62 -1.28 -4.46
N VAL A 76 -7.23 -0.63 -3.47
CA VAL A 76 -8.48 0.09 -3.63
C VAL A 76 -8.41 1.44 -2.90
N GLY A 77 -8.71 2.51 -3.64
CA GLY A 77 -9.05 3.82 -3.11
C GLY A 77 -10.56 3.94 -2.96
N LEU A 78 -11.02 4.21 -1.74
CA LEU A 78 -12.43 4.40 -1.39
C LEU A 78 -12.65 5.88 -1.09
N ASN A 79 -13.50 6.55 -1.88
CA ASN A 79 -13.97 7.90 -1.58
C ASN A 79 -15.36 7.83 -0.95
N TRP A 80 -15.53 8.34 0.27
CA TRP A 80 -16.84 8.42 0.94
C TRP A 80 -17.54 9.77 0.74
N GLY A 81 -16.93 10.68 -0.01
CA GLY A 81 -17.42 12.02 -0.30
C GLY A 81 -16.30 13.05 -0.23
N GLY A 82 -16.49 14.18 -0.93
CA GLY A 82 -15.48 15.23 -1.02
C GLY A 82 -14.34 14.91 -1.99
N PRO A 83 -13.21 15.64 -1.90
CA PRO A 83 -12.04 15.42 -2.75
C PRO A 83 -11.48 14.00 -2.62
N TYR A 84 -10.89 13.50 -3.70
CA TYR A 84 -10.17 12.24 -3.71
C TYR A 84 -8.78 12.40 -4.33
N ASN A 85 -7.74 12.12 -3.56
CA ASN A 85 -6.38 11.98 -4.06
C ASN A 85 -5.76 10.77 -3.40
N PHE A 86 -5.31 9.84 -4.22
CA PHE A 86 -4.57 8.66 -3.78
C PHE A 86 -3.25 8.62 -4.50
N GLU A 87 -2.17 8.49 -3.75
CA GLU A 87 -0.82 8.43 -4.30
C GLU A 87 0.06 7.54 -3.43
N PHE A 88 0.73 6.58 -4.07
CA PHE A 88 1.77 5.79 -3.43
C PHE A 88 2.88 5.45 -4.41
N GLU A 89 4.05 5.13 -3.88
CA GLU A 89 5.15 4.52 -4.61
C GLU A 89 5.36 3.09 -4.11
N PHE A 90 5.52 2.16 -5.04
CA PHE A 90 5.97 0.82 -4.72
C PHE A 90 7.29 0.55 -5.43
N ASN A 91 8.34 0.25 -4.66
CA ASN A 91 9.71 0.10 -5.17
C ASN A 91 10.13 1.27 -6.10
N LYS A 92 9.85 2.51 -5.67
CA LYS A 92 10.10 3.77 -6.41
C LYS A 92 9.25 4.00 -7.66
N LYS A 93 8.35 3.09 -8.03
CA LYS A 93 7.39 3.31 -9.11
C LYS A 93 6.12 3.95 -8.55
N LYS A 94 5.74 5.11 -9.09
CA LYS A 94 4.58 5.89 -8.68
C LYS A 94 3.27 5.33 -9.23
N TYR A 95 2.23 5.36 -8.41
CA TYR A 95 0.84 5.07 -8.74
C TYR A 95 -0.02 6.18 -8.16
N GLU A 96 -0.89 6.80 -8.98
CA GLU A 96 -1.78 7.86 -8.50
C GLU A 96 -3.16 7.87 -9.17
N LEU A 97 -4.13 8.40 -8.43
CA LEU A 97 -5.38 8.97 -8.91
C LEU A 97 -5.59 10.30 -8.20
N LEU A 98 -5.47 11.39 -8.94
CA LEU A 98 -5.68 12.74 -8.43
C LEU A 98 -7.11 13.22 -8.72
N ASN A 99 -7.62 14.10 -7.87
CA ASN A 99 -8.98 14.62 -7.95
C ASN A 99 -9.22 15.35 -9.28
N ASP A 100 -10.33 15.06 -9.95
CA ASP A 100 -10.85 15.87 -11.05
C ASP A 100 -12.10 16.61 -10.54
N PRO A 101 -12.04 17.93 -10.27
CA PRO A 101 -13.17 18.70 -9.74
C PRO A 101 -14.44 18.62 -10.60
N ASN A 102 -14.31 18.28 -11.88
CA ASN A 102 -15.44 18.17 -12.81
C ASN A 102 -16.05 16.77 -12.86
N LYS A 103 -15.43 15.79 -12.17
CA LYS A 103 -15.87 14.39 -12.15
C LYS A 103 -15.84 13.87 -10.70
N PRO A 104 -16.79 14.28 -9.84
CA PRO A 104 -16.86 13.74 -8.50
C PRO A 104 -17.07 12.21 -8.57
N LEU A 105 -16.17 11.46 -7.95
CA LEU A 105 -16.24 10.00 -7.86
C LEU A 105 -16.52 9.60 -6.41
N VAL A 106 -17.42 8.66 -6.15
CA VAL A 106 -17.72 8.14 -4.80
C VAL A 106 -17.77 6.61 -4.86
N GLY A 107 -17.35 5.94 -3.79
CA GLY A 107 -17.25 4.49 -3.69
C GLY A 107 -15.83 3.99 -3.94
N ALA A 108 -15.69 2.79 -4.51
CA ALA A 108 -14.41 2.25 -4.96
C ALA A 108 -14.04 2.85 -6.31
N ILE A 109 -13.11 3.80 -6.31
CA ILE A 109 -12.85 4.67 -7.46
C ILE A 109 -11.44 4.52 -8.03
N TRP A 110 -10.57 3.80 -7.32
CA TRP A 110 -9.22 3.53 -7.77
C TRP A 110 -8.83 2.10 -7.46
N SER A 111 -8.88 1.21 -8.45
CA SER A 111 -8.47 -0.18 -8.29
C SER A 111 -7.74 -0.68 -9.52
N LEU A 112 -6.49 -1.09 -9.37
CA LEU A 112 -5.84 -1.94 -10.37
C LEU A 112 -6.14 -3.39 -10.00
N GLY A 113 -7.18 -3.93 -10.63
CA GLY A 113 -7.59 -5.33 -10.50
C GLY A 113 -6.86 -6.27 -11.47
N ASN A 114 -5.60 -5.99 -11.83
CA ASN A 114 -4.82 -6.83 -12.73
C ASN A 114 -3.37 -6.97 -12.26
N ASP A 115 -2.71 -8.06 -12.64
CA ASP A 115 -1.42 -8.56 -12.10
C ASP A 115 -0.17 -7.68 -12.36
N SER A 116 -0.36 -6.39 -12.62
CA SER A 116 0.67 -5.48 -13.12
C SER A 116 1.72 -5.06 -12.09
N ILE A 117 1.52 -5.35 -10.80
CA ILE A 117 2.46 -5.03 -9.71
C ILE A 117 2.93 -6.32 -9.04
N SER A 118 3.83 -7.04 -9.71
CA SER A 118 4.46 -8.25 -9.18
C SER A 118 5.71 -7.94 -8.35
N PHE A 119 5.93 -8.70 -7.27
CA PHE A 119 7.13 -8.60 -6.43
C PHE A 119 7.43 -9.92 -5.71
N ASN A 120 8.68 -10.10 -5.30
CA ASN A 120 9.12 -11.29 -4.59
C ASN A 120 9.51 -10.94 -3.15
N VAL A 121 9.13 -11.79 -2.20
CA VAL A 121 9.54 -11.73 -0.79
C VAL A 121 10.52 -12.87 -0.54
N ILE A 122 11.76 -12.53 -0.24
CA ILE A 122 12.86 -13.44 0.08
C ILE A 122 13.50 -13.08 1.41
N LYS A 123 14.05 -14.09 2.08
CA LYS A 123 14.86 -13.91 3.29
C LYS A 123 15.98 -12.91 3.02
N GLU A 124 16.13 -11.90 3.89
CA GLU A 124 17.29 -11.02 3.86
C GLU A 124 18.53 -11.85 4.20
N THR A 125 19.38 -12.13 3.21
CA THR A 125 20.72 -12.66 3.46
C THR A 125 21.55 -11.54 4.06
N SER A 126 21.90 -11.67 5.34
CA SER A 126 22.87 -10.79 5.98
C SER A 126 24.15 -10.80 5.15
N THR A 127 24.51 -9.67 4.55
CA THR A 127 25.88 -9.46 4.07
C THR A 127 26.74 -9.40 5.33
N VAL A 128 27.51 -10.46 5.56
CA VAL A 128 28.62 -10.41 6.52
C VAL A 128 29.60 -9.39 5.93
N VAL A 129 29.73 -8.25 6.60
CA VAL A 129 30.78 -7.26 6.33
C VAL A 129 31.98 -7.61 7.19
#